data_AF-A0A1H5DFK5-F1
#
_entry.id   AF-A0A1H5DFK5-F1
#
_cell.length_a   1.000
_cell.length_b   1.000
_cell.length_c   1.000
_cell.angle_alpha   90.00
_cell.angle_beta   90.00
_cell.angle_gamma   90.00
#
_symmetry.space_group_name_H-M   'P 1'
#
loop_
_entity.id
_entity.type
_entity.pdbx_description
1 polymer ?
#
loop_
_entity_poly.entity_id
_entity_poly.type
_entity_poly.pdbx_seq_one_letter_code
_entity_poly.pdbx_strand_id
1 'polypeptide(L)' 'MNWLFAKGLRRRDAADEARSMPQRLRQDLDQALALTDDADRRAAVDRVVQGITKGTYGAAFQRQAESAAMRGRTPS' A
#
# COMPACT_ATOMS: atom_id res chain seq x y z
N MET A 1 9.56 -33.79 19.77
CA MET A 1 8.83 -32.51 19.84
C MET A 1 9.68 -31.43 19.15
N ASN A 2 9.33 -30.93 17.94
CA ASN A 2 9.62 -29.54 17.54
C ASN A 2 9.04 -29.05 16.17
N TRP A 3 7.84 -29.48 15.76
CA TRP A 3 7.27 -29.02 14.48
C TRP A 3 6.45 -27.71 14.55
N LEU A 4 6.43 -27.02 15.70
CA LEU A 4 5.56 -25.86 15.95
C LEU A 4 6.24 -24.49 15.76
N PHE A 5 7.57 -24.41 15.61
CA PHE A 5 8.27 -23.12 15.54
C PHE A 5 8.35 -22.51 14.12
N ALA A 6 8.25 -23.32 13.06
CA ALA A 6 8.36 -22.83 11.69
C ALA A 6 7.10 -22.10 11.18
N LYS A 7 5.92 -22.41 11.74
CA LYS A 7 4.64 -21.81 11.31
C LYS A 7 4.42 -20.39 11.83
N GLY A 8 5.07 -20.02 12.94
CA GLY A 8 4.93 -18.69 13.56
C GLY A 8 5.71 -17.59 12.87
N LEU A 9 6.85 -17.92 12.24
CA LEU A 9 7.71 -16.94 11.55
C LEU A 9 7.06 -16.40 10.27
N ARG A 10 6.47 -17.25 9.42
CA ARG A 10 5.79 -16.81 8.19
C ARG A 10 4.58 -15.90 8.43
N ARG A 11 3.86 -16.08 9.55
CA ARG A 11 2.72 -15.22 9.90
C ARG A 11 3.16 -13.85 10.41
N ARG A 12 4.30 -13.78 11.11
CA ARG A 12 4.86 -12.51 11.56
C ARG A 12 5.38 -11.71 10.37
N ASP A 13 6.07 -12.34 9.44
CA ASP A 13 6.59 -11.69 8.23
C ASP A 13 5.47 -11.08 7.38
N ALA A 14 4.40 -11.84 7.12
CA ALA A 14 3.24 -11.34 6.40
C ALA A 14 2.49 -10.21 7.13
N ALA A 15 2.49 -10.21 8.47
CA ALA A 15 1.88 -9.15 9.27
C ALA A 15 2.76 -7.89 9.31
N ASP A 16 4.08 -8.05 9.31
CA ASP A 16 5.06 -6.97 9.28
C ASP A 16 5.11 -6.32 7.88
N GLU A 17 5.08 -7.13 6.83
CA GLU A 17 4.87 -6.68 5.45
C GLU A 17 3.56 -5.91 5.35
N ALA A 18 2.43 -6.48 5.81
CA ALA A 18 1.12 -5.82 5.75
C ALA A 18 1.09 -4.49 6.51
N ARG A 19 1.93 -4.32 7.55
CA ARG A 19 2.05 -3.08 8.32
C ARG A 19 3.01 -2.07 7.68
N SER A 20 3.95 -2.55 6.87
CA SER A 20 4.93 -1.76 6.12
C SER A 20 4.39 -1.30 4.75
N MET A 21 3.41 -2.00 4.17
CA MET A 21 2.82 -1.62 2.88
C MET A 21 2.20 -0.21 2.84
N PRO A 22 1.46 0.26 3.88
CA PRO A 22 0.96 1.64 3.92
C PRO A 22 2.08 2.68 3.95
N GLN A 23 3.22 2.37 4.57
CA GLN A 23 4.39 3.25 4.61
C GLN A 23 5.07 3.31 3.25
N ARG A 24 5.20 2.16 2.56
CA ARG A 24 5.71 2.11 1.18
C ARG A 24 4.90 2.96 0.22
N LEU A 25 3.57 2.83 0.24
CA LEU A 25 2.72 3.68 -0.61
C LEU A 25 2.97 5.17 -0.35
N ARG A 26 3.11 5.55 0.93
CA ARG A 26 3.36 6.94 1.29
C ARG A 26 4.71 7.43 0.78
N GLN A 27 5.74 6.60 0.85
CA GLN A 27 7.06 6.89 0.30
C GLN A 27 7.03 7.01 -1.22
N ASP A 28 6.36 6.09 -1.91
CA ASP A 28 6.25 6.10 -3.38
C ASP A 28 5.50 7.35 -3.88
N LEU A 29 4.45 7.76 -3.16
CA LEU A 29 3.70 8.97 -3.46
C LEU A 29 4.52 10.24 -3.15
N ASP A 30 5.22 10.28 -2.01
CA ASP A 30 6.08 11.41 -1.64
C ASP A 30 7.20 11.61 -2.68
N GLN A 31 7.83 10.51 -3.12
CA GLN A 31 8.83 10.54 -4.18
C GLN A 31 8.24 11.00 -5.51
N ALA A 32 7.03 10.54 -5.87
CA ALA A 32 6.36 10.99 -7.08
C ALA A 32 6.06 12.50 -7.04
N LEU A 33 5.62 13.02 -5.88
CA LEU A 33 5.32 14.44 -5.68
C LEU A 33 6.55 15.33 -5.57
N ALA A 34 7.69 14.77 -5.15
CA ALA A 34 8.98 15.47 -5.11
C ALA A 34 9.55 15.75 -6.52
N LEU A 35 9.01 15.12 -7.57
CA LEU A 35 9.43 15.38 -8.95
C LEU A 35 9.05 16.80 -9.38
N THR A 36 10.05 17.53 -9.89
CA THR A 36 9.90 18.91 -10.33
C THR A 36 9.13 18.99 -11.66
N ASP A 37 9.40 18.08 -12.58
CA ASP A 37 8.73 18.01 -13.88
C ASP A 37 7.30 17.46 -13.74
N ASP A 38 6.33 18.13 -14.37
CA ASP A 38 4.92 17.76 -14.26
C ASP A 38 4.59 16.45 -14.99
N ALA A 39 5.22 16.19 -16.13
CA ALA A 39 5.00 14.96 -16.89
C ALA A 39 5.56 13.75 -16.14
N ASP A 40 6.76 13.87 -15.58
CA ASP A 40 7.37 12.81 -14.76
C ASP A 40 6.59 12.59 -13.46
N ARG A 41 6.18 13.66 -12.77
CA ARG A 41 5.32 13.58 -11.59
C ARG A 41 4.03 12.84 -11.90
N ARG A 42 3.36 13.21 -12.99
CA ARG A 42 2.09 12.60 -13.38
C ARG A 42 2.27 11.13 -13.73
N ALA A 43 3.31 10.78 -14.48
CA ALA A 43 3.63 9.39 -14.79
C ALA A 43 3.96 8.56 -13.53
N ALA A 44 4.67 9.14 -12.56
CA ALA A 44 4.99 8.48 -11.29
C ALA A 44 3.73 8.26 -10.44
N VAL A 45 2.86 9.27 -10.33
CA VAL A 45 1.55 9.14 -9.66
C VAL A 45 0.69 8.08 -10.34
N ASP A 46 0.64 8.05 -11.67
CA ASP A 46 -0.10 7.02 -12.43
C ASP A 46 0.40 5.60 -12.10
N ARG A 47 1.72 5.40 -12.00
CA ARG A 47 2.29 4.11 -11.57
C ARG A 47 1.86 3.74 -10.15
N VAL A 48 1.84 4.69 -9.24
CA VAL A 48 1.36 4.47 -7.85
C VAL A 48 -0.11 4.05 -7.85
N VAL A 49 -0.97 4.75 -8.59
CA VAL A 49 -2.40 4.42 -8.75
C VAL A 49 -2.57 3.02 -9.34
N GLN A 50 -1.85 2.68 -10.41
CA GLN A 50 -1.87 1.34 -10.98
C GLN A 50 -1.42 0.28 -9.97
N GLY A 51 -0.42 0.58 -9.13
CA GLY A 51 0.04 -0.29 -8.06
C GLY A 51 -1.07 -0.59 -7.04
N ILE A 52 -1.89 0.41 -6.70
CA ILE A 52 -3.07 0.24 -5.83
C ILE A 52 -4.11 -0.65 -6.51
N THR A 53 -4.47 -0.36 -7.76
CA THR A 53 -5.46 -1.14 -8.51
C THR A 53 -5.05 -2.60 -8.70
N LYS A 54 -3.74 -2.86 -8.87
CA LYS A 54 -3.19 -4.22 -9.00
C LYS A 54 -3.03 -4.95 -7.66
N GLY A 55 -3.32 -4.30 -6.53
CA GLY A 55 -3.18 -4.90 -5.19
C GLY A 55 -1.73 -5.05 -4.72
N THR A 56 -0.80 -4.30 -5.31
CA THR A 56 0.65 -4.38 -5.04
C THR A 56 1.00 -4.04 -3.59
N TYR A 57 0.18 -3.20 -2.95
CA TYR A 57 0.34 -2.79 -1.55
C TYR A 57 -0.45 -3.70 -0.57
N GLY A 58 -0.94 -4.85 -1.04
CA GLY A 58 -1.59 -5.87 -0.22
C GLY A 58 -3.09 -5.68 0.00
N ALA A 59 -3.81 -6.80 0.11
CA ALA A 59 -5.26 -6.82 0.20
C ALA A 59 -5.82 -6.13 1.46
N ALA A 60 -5.09 -6.14 2.57
CA ALA A 60 -5.50 -5.46 3.81
C ALA A 60 -5.49 -3.93 3.63
N PHE A 61 -4.47 -3.42 2.95
CA PHE A 61 -4.38 -2.00 2.60
C PHE A 61 -5.46 -1.61 1.60
N GLN A 62 -5.70 -2.43 0.58
CA GLN A 62 -6.77 -2.19 -0.41
C GLN A 62 -8.14 -2.04 0.27
N ARG A 63 -8.48 -2.94 1.22
CA ARG A 63 -9.72 -2.83 1.99
C ARG A 63 -9.81 -1.54 2.83
N GLN A 64 -8.68 -1.05 3.36
CA GLN A 64 -8.63 0.21 4.10
C GLN A 64 -8.80 1.42 3.17
N ALA A 65 -8.15 1.42 2.00
CA ALA A 65 -8.30 2.46 0.99
C ALA A 65 -9.72 2.52 0.43
N GLU A 66 -10.34 1.37 0.16
CA GLU A 66 -11.75 1.27 -0.24
C GLU A 66 -12.67 1.82 0.85
N SER A 67 -12.44 1.44 2.12
CA SER A 67 -13.22 1.96 3.25
C SER A 67 -13.07 3.47 3.43
N ALA A 68 -11.87 4.01 3.23
CA ALA A 68 -11.59 5.44 3.33
C ALA A 68 -12.21 6.24 2.17
N ALA A 69 -12.11 5.72 0.93
CA ALA A 69 -12.75 6.30 -0.23
C ALA A 69 -14.28 6.28 -0.11
N MET A 70 -14.85 5.21 0.47
CA MET A 70 -16.29 5.07 0.70
C MET A 70 -16.78 6.04 1.80
N ARG A 71 -15.98 6.29 2.85
CA ARG A 71 -16.26 7.33 3.85
C ARG A 71 -16.16 8.75 3.28
N GLY A 72 -15.15 9.02 2.45
CA GLY A 72 -14.96 10.33 1.81
C GLY A 72 -16.00 10.65 0.73
N ARG A 73 -16.71 9.64 0.22
CA ARG A 73 -17.83 9.80 -0.73
C ARG A 73 -19.19 9.96 -0.03
N THR A 74 -19.22 10.11 1.30
CA THR A 74 -20.44 10.55 1.97
C THR A 74 -20.56 12.06 1.73
N PRO A 75 -21.48 12.55 0.88
CA PRO A 75 -21.74 13.98 0.83
C PRO A 75 -22.27 14.37 2.22
N SER A 76 -21.61 15.32 2.88
CA SER A 76 -22.25 16.08 3.95
C SER A 76 -23.28 17.02 3.35
#